data_AF-A0A5C1AS00-F1
#
_entry.id   AF-A0A5C1AS00-F1
#
_cell.length_a   1.000
_cell.length_b   1.000
_cell.length_c   1.000
_cell.angle_alpha   90.00
_cell.angle_beta   90.00
_cell.angle_gamma   90.00
#
_symmetry.space_group_name_H-M   'P 1'
#
loop_
_entity.id
_entity.type
_entity.pdbx_description
1 polymer ?
#
loop_
_entity_poly.entity_id
_entity_poly.type
_entity_poly.pdbx_seq_one_letter_code
_entity_poly.pdbx_strand_id
1 'polypeptide(L)'
;MGDVRRAAALYRDTNADPVEALPRLRHGASDPDDLVRHMAAVQLAFHHPRALPEAVARELLGTLGRVSRASVSSSLISEYTRATDDGEDCWDLGQHIALALARLPAGSGDFAVPELVALWQRDRQFYEVALAAVSLSFPEGGRPTASALSELQQSVLVALTGDDAVWTFCMPTAPLLAARGLPTTRHGMQAFLDGTGG
;
A
#
# COMPACT_ATOMS: atom_id res chain seq x y z
N MET A 1 -14.22 23.54 4.11
CA MET A 1 -14.83 22.98 5.36
C MET A 1 -15.94 21.97 5.06
N GLY A 2 -16.68 22.08 3.94
CA GLY A 2 -17.66 21.06 3.54
C GLY A 2 -17.02 19.70 3.21
N ASP A 3 -15.82 19.72 2.63
CA ASP A 3 -15.18 18.53 2.06
C ASP A 3 -14.63 17.59 3.14
N VAL A 4 -14.01 18.14 4.18
CA VAL A 4 -13.57 17.37 5.37
C VAL A 4 -14.74 16.66 6.04
N ARG A 5 -15.90 17.31 6.17
CA ARG A 5 -17.09 16.69 6.77
C ARG A 5 -17.61 15.55 5.90
N ARG A 6 -17.64 15.73 4.57
CA ARG A 6 -18.05 14.70 3.60
C ARG A 6 -17.11 13.50 3.64
N ALA A 7 -15.80 13.75 3.60
CA ALA A 7 -14.79 12.70 3.67
C ALA A 7 -14.83 11.95 5.00
N ALA A 8 -15.00 12.65 6.13
CA ALA A 8 -15.11 12.02 7.44
C ALA A 8 -16.39 11.18 7.59
N ALA A 9 -17.51 11.64 7.02
CA ALA A 9 -18.72 10.85 6.97
C ALA A 9 -18.53 9.59 6.12
N LEU A 10 -17.90 9.71 4.94
CA LEU A 10 -17.59 8.57 4.09
C LEU A 10 -16.68 7.56 4.79
N TYR A 11 -15.64 8.03 5.49
CA TYR A 11 -14.72 7.20 6.28
C TYR A 11 -15.47 6.41 7.36
N ARG A 12 -16.23 7.10 8.22
CA ARG A 12 -17.00 6.47 9.30
C ARG A 12 -18.05 5.48 8.78
N ASP A 13 -18.80 5.87 7.76
CA ASP A 13 -19.85 5.02 7.19
C ASP A 13 -19.25 3.75 6.58
N THR A 14 -18.07 3.86 5.96
CA THR A 14 -17.37 2.70 5.40
C THR A 14 -16.84 1.79 6.50
N ASN A 15 -16.25 2.33 7.55
CA ASN A 15 -15.78 1.51 8.68
C ASN A 15 -16.94 0.82 9.43
N ALA A 16 -18.12 1.45 9.46
CA ALA A 16 -19.31 0.88 10.09
C ALA A 16 -19.95 -0.25 9.24
N ASP A 17 -20.10 -0.03 7.93
CA ASP A 17 -20.63 -1.05 7.02
C ASP A 17 -19.95 -0.93 5.63
N PRO A 18 -18.84 -1.66 5.43
CA PRO A 18 -18.10 -1.57 4.19
C PRO A 18 -18.91 -2.05 2.98
N VAL A 19 -19.82 -3.02 3.16
CA VAL A 19 -20.57 -3.62 2.06
C VAL A 19 -21.61 -2.64 1.52
N GLU A 20 -22.40 -2.02 2.41
CA GLU A 20 -23.38 -1.00 2.04
C GLU A 20 -22.73 0.31 1.56
N ALA A 21 -21.49 0.58 1.97
CA ALA A 21 -20.75 1.76 1.50
C ALA A 21 -20.27 1.66 0.04
N LEU A 22 -20.20 0.46 -0.55
CA LEU A 22 -19.59 0.23 -1.87
C LEU A 22 -20.10 1.16 -3.01
N PRO A 23 -21.42 1.38 -3.19
CA PRO A 23 -21.90 2.28 -4.25
C PRO A 23 -21.41 3.72 -4.06
N ARG A 24 -21.36 4.19 -2.80
CA ARG A 24 -20.91 5.54 -2.44
C ARG A 24 -19.41 5.68 -2.62
N LEU A 25 -18.65 4.66 -2.27
CA LEU A 25 -17.22 4.60 -2.51
C LEU A 25 -16.87 4.64 -4.01
N ARG A 26 -17.60 3.90 -4.85
CA ARG A 26 -17.43 3.96 -6.31
C ARG A 26 -17.72 5.35 -6.88
N HIS A 27 -18.78 5.99 -6.42
CA HIS A 27 -19.10 7.36 -6.83
C HIS A 27 -18.03 8.35 -6.33
N GLY A 28 -17.64 8.23 -5.06
CA GLY A 28 -16.63 9.07 -4.42
C GLY A 28 -15.27 8.98 -5.10
N ALA A 29 -14.87 7.81 -5.60
CA ALA A 29 -13.61 7.64 -6.33
C ALA A 29 -13.54 8.41 -7.67
N SER A 30 -14.64 9.02 -8.11
CA SER A 30 -14.72 9.94 -9.25
C SER A 30 -15.16 11.35 -8.84
N ASP A 31 -15.18 11.67 -7.54
CA ASP A 31 -15.60 12.97 -7.04
C ASP A 31 -14.62 14.07 -7.52
N PRO A 32 -15.10 15.25 -7.95
CA PRO A 32 -14.22 16.36 -8.29
C PRO A 32 -13.40 16.86 -7.09
N ASP A 33 -13.86 16.65 -5.86
CA ASP A 33 -13.12 16.99 -4.65
C ASP A 33 -12.00 15.96 -4.37
N ASP A 34 -10.76 16.44 -4.32
CA ASP A 34 -9.57 15.60 -4.15
C ASP A 34 -9.62 14.81 -2.83
N LEU A 35 -10.09 15.40 -1.73
CA LEU A 35 -10.13 14.75 -0.43
C LEU A 35 -11.14 13.60 -0.41
N VAL A 36 -12.36 13.84 -0.88
CA VAL A 36 -13.40 12.81 -0.99
C VAL A 36 -12.94 11.71 -1.95
N ARG A 37 -12.31 12.07 -3.08
CA ARG A 37 -11.78 11.10 -4.05
C ARG A 37 -10.71 10.19 -3.47
N HIS A 38 -9.73 10.75 -2.75
CA HIS A 38 -8.68 9.96 -2.11
C HIS A 38 -9.22 9.11 -0.97
N MET A 39 -10.14 9.65 -0.15
CA MET A 39 -10.81 8.88 0.90
C MET A 39 -11.52 7.66 0.31
N ALA A 40 -12.36 7.88 -0.69
CA ALA A 40 -13.09 6.82 -1.35
C ALA A 40 -12.17 5.78 -1.99
N ALA A 41 -11.12 6.22 -2.68
CA ALA A 41 -10.14 5.36 -3.33
C ALA A 41 -9.39 4.46 -2.34
N VAL A 42 -8.89 5.03 -1.23
CA VAL A 42 -8.22 4.29 -0.15
C VAL A 42 -9.19 3.27 0.45
N GLN A 43 -10.40 3.69 0.78
CA GLN A 43 -11.42 2.82 1.39
C GLN A 43 -11.89 1.71 0.44
N LEU A 44 -12.00 1.98 -0.87
CA LEU A 44 -12.21 0.94 -1.89
C LEU A 44 -11.09 -0.09 -1.88
N ALA A 45 -9.83 0.34 -1.83
CA ALA A 45 -8.70 -0.57 -1.81
C ALA A 45 -8.71 -1.47 -0.57
N PHE A 46 -9.08 -0.94 0.60
CA PHE A 46 -9.14 -1.71 1.83
C PHE A 46 -10.26 -2.75 1.86
N HIS A 47 -11.47 -2.34 1.49
CA HIS A 47 -12.65 -3.16 1.70
C HIS A 47 -13.10 -3.92 0.45
N HIS A 48 -12.80 -3.37 -0.73
CA HIS A 48 -13.25 -3.89 -2.02
C HIS A 48 -12.11 -3.82 -3.06
N PRO A 49 -10.92 -4.39 -2.80
CA PRO A 49 -9.73 -4.16 -3.63
C PRO A 49 -9.93 -4.51 -5.12
N ARG A 50 -10.77 -5.50 -5.41
CA ARG A 50 -11.13 -5.89 -6.80
C ARG A 50 -12.03 -4.90 -7.53
N ALA A 51 -12.66 -3.99 -6.80
CA ALA A 51 -13.53 -2.95 -7.36
C ALA A 51 -12.78 -1.63 -7.63
N LEU A 52 -11.49 -1.52 -7.24
CA LEU A 52 -10.70 -0.33 -7.49
C LEU A 52 -10.24 -0.29 -8.96
N PRO A 53 -10.59 0.74 -9.73
CA PRO A 53 -10.10 0.88 -11.10
C PRO A 53 -8.60 1.17 -11.14
N GLU A 54 -7.89 0.64 -12.15
CA GLU A 54 -6.44 0.86 -12.30
C GLU A 54 -6.08 2.35 -12.36
N ALA A 55 -6.88 3.17 -13.05
CA ALA A 55 -6.67 4.61 -13.13
C ALA A 55 -6.67 5.28 -11.74
N VAL A 56 -7.53 4.82 -10.84
CA VAL A 56 -7.60 5.33 -9.46
C VAL A 56 -6.39 4.84 -8.65
N ALA A 57 -5.97 3.57 -8.83
CA ALA A 57 -4.75 3.07 -8.21
C ALA A 57 -3.49 3.83 -8.66
N ARG A 58 -3.43 4.23 -9.94
CA ARG A 58 -2.37 5.11 -10.47
C ARG A 58 -2.42 6.51 -9.87
N GLU A 59 -3.60 7.06 -9.66
CA GLU A 59 -3.75 8.35 -8.98
C GLU A 59 -3.24 8.27 -7.52
N LEU A 60 -3.61 7.22 -6.79
CA LEU A 60 -3.11 6.96 -5.44
C LEU A 60 -1.58 6.88 -5.40
N LEU A 61 -0.97 6.12 -6.31
CA LEU A 61 0.50 6.04 -6.44
C LEU A 61 1.13 7.42 -6.72
N GLY A 62 0.54 8.19 -7.65
CA GLY A 62 0.99 9.53 -7.95
C GLY A 62 0.92 10.46 -6.73
N THR A 63 -0.12 10.32 -5.91
CA THR A 63 -0.25 11.04 -4.64
C THR A 63 0.79 10.59 -3.62
N LEU A 64 1.01 9.28 -3.46
CA LEU A 64 2.06 8.72 -2.59
C LEU A 64 3.44 9.28 -2.94
N GLY A 65 3.76 9.37 -4.24
CA GLY A 65 5.00 9.97 -4.73
C GLY A 65 5.11 11.48 -4.45
N ARG A 66 3.99 12.21 -4.36
CA ARG A 66 3.97 13.64 -4.00
C ARG A 66 4.13 13.84 -2.50
N VAL A 67 3.37 13.13 -1.67
CA VAL A 67 3.38 13.33 -0.21
C VAL A 67 4.68 12.84 0.44
N SER A 68 5.34 11.83 -0.16
CA SER A 68 6.66 11.35 0.28
C SER A 68 7.82 12.30 -0.05
N ARG A 69 7.59 13.40 -0.78
CA ARG A 69 8.60 14.42 -1.02
C ARG A 69 8.49 15.47 0.09
N ALA A 70 9.51 15.53 0.96
CA ALA A 70 9.60 16.37 2.16
C ALA A 70 9.33 17.88 1.99
N SER A 71 9.22 18.38 0.76
CA SER A 71 8.94 19.79 0.43
C SER A 71 7.45 20.09 0.15
N VAL A 72 6.56 19.10 0.14
CA VAL A 72 5.16 19.30 -0.22
C VAL A 72 4.29 19.45 1.02
N SER A 73 4.15 20.69 1.50
CA SER A 73 3.01 21.09 2.32
C SER A 73 1.76 21.01 1.45
N SER A 74 0.95 19.96 1.62
CA SER A 74 -0.35 19.84 0.96
C SER A 74 -1.45 19.95 2.00
N SER A 75 -2.41 20.85 1.75
CA SER A 75 -3.64 20.93 2.56
C SER A 75 -4.36 19.58 2.63
N LEU A 76 -4.23 18.75 1.58
CA LEU A 76 -4.79 17.42 1.51
C LEU A 76 -4.32 16.52 2.66
N ILE A 77 -3.04 16.57 3.06
CA ILE A 77 -2.52 15.73 4.16
C ILE A 77 -3.24 16.11 5.46
N SER A 78 -3.22 17.39 5.82
CA SER A 78 -3.87 17.87 7.06
C SER A 78 -5.40 17.75 7.03
N GLU A 79 -6.02 17.84 5.85
CA GLU A 79 -7.45 17.58 5.67
C GLU A 79 -7.80 16.11 5.80
N TYR A 80 -6.96 15.23 5.26
CA TYR A 80 -7.12 13.79 5.35
C TYR A 80 -6.99 13.31 6.79
N THR A 81 -5.93 13.72 7.49
CA THR A 81 -5.73 13.37 8.90
C THR A 81 -6.94 13.80 9.74
N ARG A 82 -7.48 15.02 9.53
CA ARG A 82 -8.71 15.48 10.21
C ARG A 82 -9.95 14.70 9.83
N ALA A 83 -10.02 14.16 8.61
CA ALA A 83 -11.17 13.39 8.16
C ALA A 83 -11.14 11.96 8.72
N THR A 84 -9.95 11.40 8.95
CA THR A 84 -9.77 10.05 9.51
C THR A 84 -9.66 10.00 11.03
N ASP A 85 -9.49 11.15 11.68
CA ASP A 85 -9.41 11.23 13.14
C ASP A 85 -10.73 10.79 13.79
N ASP A 86 -10.70 9.60 14.38
CA ASP A 86 -11.81 9.00 15.14
C ASP A 86 -11.57 9.01 16.65
N GLY A 87 -10.50 9.68 17.11
CA GLY A 87 -10.12 9.83 18.50
C GLY A 87 -9.23 8.72 19.06
N GLU A 88 -9.11 7.58 18.35
CA GLU A 88 -8.21 6.49 18.71
C GLU A 88 -7.05 6.38 17.73
N ASP A 89 -7.32 6.57 16.43
CA ASP A 89 -6.31 6.55 15.37
C ASP A 89 -6.41 7.81 14.49
N CYS A 90 -5.25 8.25 14.00
CA CYS A 90 -5.18 9.22 12.91
C CYS A 90 -4.23 8.68 11.84
N TRP A 91 -4.69 8.68 10.60
CA TRP A 91 -3.91 8.14 9.49
C TRP A 91 -3.07 9.22 8.84
N ASP A 92 -1.77 8.95 8.68
CA ASP A 92 -0.97 9.64 7.68
C ASP A 92 -1.43 9.22 6.28
N LEU A 93 -1.65 10.20 5.40
CA LEU A 93 -2.16 9.94 4.05
C LEU A 93 -1.21 9.05 3.24
N GLY A 94 0.10 9.28 3.33
CA GLY A 94 1.09 8.46 2.63
C GLY A 94 1.02 7.02 3.10
N GLN A 95 1.07 6.82 4.42
CA GLN A 95 0.97 5.50 5.05
C GLN A 95 -0.31 4.77 4.63
N HIS A 96 -1.45 5.44 4.70
CA HIS A 96 -2.75 4.85 4.39
C HIS A 96 -2.85 4.46 2.91
N ILE A 97 -2.29 5.28 2.00
CA ILE A 97 -2.20 4.93 0.57
C ILE A 97 -1.31 3.71 0.35
N ALA A 98 -0.13 3.65 0.95
CA ALA A 98 0.78 2.51 0.77
C ALA A 98 0.12 1.21 1.24
N LEU A 99 -0.54 1.23 2.40
CA LEU A 99 -1.28 0.09 2.92
C LEU A 99 -2.51 -0.25 2.08
N ALA A 100 -3.22 0.74 1.52
CA ALA A 100 -4.29 0.51 0.56
C ALA A 100 -3.79 -0.21 -0.70
N LEU A 101 -2.68 0.23 -1.28
CA LEU A 101 -2.07 -0.44 -2.44
C LEU A 101 -1.67 -1.89 -2.11
N ALA A 102 -1.21 -2.14 -0.88
CA ALA A 102 -0.88 -3.49 -0.43
C ALA A 102 -2.09 -4.46 -0.39
N ARG A 103 -3.33 -3.94 -0.40
CA ARG A 103 -4.56 -4.75 -0.40
C ARG A 103 -5.00 -5.18 -1.81
N LEU A 104 -4.45 -4.57 -2.85
CA LEU A 104 -4.81 -4.93 -4.21
C LEU A 104 -4.33 -6.36 -4.53
N PRO A 105 -5.07 -7.11 -5.39
CA PRO A 105 -4.63 -8.43 -5.81
C PRO A 105 -3.24 -8.37 -6.44
N ALA A 106 -2.38 -9.36 -6.14
CA ALA A 106 -1.09 -9.47 -6.82
C ALA A 106 -1.28 -9.52 -8.35
N GLY A 107 -0.40 -8.85 -9.09
CA GLY A 107 -0.53 -8.68 -10.55
C GLY A 107 -1.40 -7.49 -10.99
N SER A 108 -2.33 -7.01 -10.16
CA SER A 108 -3.21 -5.88 -10.52
C SER A 108 -2.55 -4.50 -10.40
N GLY A 109 -1.38 -4.45 -9.74
CA GLY A 109 -0.62 -3.24 -9.48
C GLY A 109 0.83 -3.31 -9.92
N ASP A 110 1.16 -4.17 -10.90
CA ASP A 110 2.55 -4.35 -11.37
C ASP A 110 3.18 -3.04 -11.86
N PHE A 111 2.37 -2.13 -12.40
CA PHE A 111 2.79 -0.78 -12.78
C PHE A 111 3.33 0.03 -11.60
N ALA A 112 2.87 -0.23 -10.37
CA ALA A 112 3.22 0.52 -9.18
C ALA A 112 4.51 0.03 -8.53
N VAL A 113 4.84 -1.25 -8.70
CA VAL A 113 5.96 -1.89 -8.00
C VAL A 113 7.30 -1.19 -8.25
N PRO A 114 7.70 -0.80 -9.48
CA PRO A 114 8.96 -0.11 -9.69
C PRO A 114 9.03 1.24 -8.96
N GLU A 115 7.93 1.98 -8.94
CA GLU A 115 7.85 3.27 -8.23
C GLU A 115 7.89 3.09 -6.72
N LEU A 116 7.21 2.07 -6.19
CA LEU A 116 7.26 1.72 -4.76
C LEU A 116 8.67 1.32 -4.34
N VAL A 117 9.36 0.48 -5.11
CA VAL A 117 10.76 0.12 -4.84
C VAL A 117 11.66 1.36 -4.85
N ALA A 118 11.50 2.27 -5.81
CA ALA A 118 12.27 3.51 -5.86
C ALA A 118 11.98 4.44 -4.66
N LEU A 119 10.71 4.56 -4.24
CA LEU A 119 10.31 5.34 -3.07
C LEU A 119 10.91 4.76 -1.79
N TRP A 120 10.81 3.45 -1.60
CA TRP A 120 11.38 2.75 -0.46
C TRP A 120 12.91 2.88 -0.40
N GLN A 121 13.61 2.75 -1.53
CA GLN A 121 15.06 2.92 -1.55
C GLN A 121 15.50 4.35 -1.18
N ARG A 122 14.65 5.33 -1.47
CA ARG A 122 14.87 6.74 -1.09
C ARG A 122 14.56 6.99 0.39
N ASP A 123 13.53 6.33 0.92
CA ASP A 123 13.08 6.47 2.30
C ASP A 123 12.89 5.10 2.95
N ARG A 124 13.97 4.60 3.57
CA ARG A 124 13.99 3.28 4.22
C ARG A 124 13.19 3.22 5.52
N GLN A 125 12.74 4.35 6.05
CA GLN A 125 11.89 4.37 7.25
C GLN A 125 10.41 4.17 6.90
N PHE A 126 10.06 4.32 5.62
CA PHE A 126 8.69 4.20 5.15
C PHE A 126 8.34 2.74 4.78
N TYR A 127 8.24 1.89 5.80
CA TYR A 127 8.14 0.43 5.64
C TYR A 127 6.89 -0.03 4.89
N GLU A 128 5.79 0.71 4.94
CA GLU A 128 4.53 0.37 4.28
C GLU A 128 4.68 0.28 2.76
N VAL A 129 5.61 1.05 2.19
CA VAL A 129 5.94 0.97 0.77
C VAL A 129 6.59 -0.37 0.43
N ALA A 130 7.46 -0.90 1.31
CA ALA A 130 8.03 -2.24 1.16
C ALA A 130 6.95 -3.32 1.23
N LEU A 131 6.03 -3.20 2.20
CA LEU A 131 4.90 -4.12 2.36
C LEU A 131 3.99 -4.11 1.12
N ALA A 132 3.74 -2.93 0.54
CA ALA A 132 2.96 -2.77 -0.69
C ALA A 132 3.66 -3.44 -1.89
N ALA A 133 4.96 -3.19 -2.07
CA ALA A 133 5.73 -3.79 -3.17
C ALA A 133 5.73 -5.33 -3.10
N VAL A 134 5.92 -5.89 -1.90
CA VAL A 134 5.84 -7.35 -1.68
C VAL A 134 4.43 -7.87 -1.94
N SER A 135 3.40 -7.16 -1.48
CA SER A 135 2.01 -7.61 -1.62
C SER A 135 1.51 -7.63 -3.06
N LEU A 136 1.91 -6.64 -3.85
CA LEU A 136 1.56 -6.56 -5.27
C LEU A 136 2.33 -7.58 -6.11
N SER A 137 3.55 -7.94 -5.72
CA SER A 137 4.41 -8.84 -6.49
C SER A 137 4.17 -10.32 -6.19
N PHE A 138 3.68 -10.65 -5.00
CA PHE A 138 3.56 -12.03 -4.54
C PHE A 138 2.14 -12.30 -4.01
N PRO A 139 1.37 -13.19 -4.65
CA PRO A 139 0.05 -13.58 -4.17
C PRO A 139 0.16 -14.35 -2.85
N GLU A 140 -0.84 -14.15 -1.98
CA GLU A 140 -1.01 -14.99 -0.79
C GLU A 140 -1.23 -16.45 -1.17
N GLY A 141 -0.67 -17.37 -0.38
CA GLY A 141 -0.64 -18.79 -0.68
C GLY A 141 0.28 -19.17 -1.84
N GLY A 142 0.93 -18.19 -2.48
CA GLY A 142 2.00 -18.43 -3.44
C GLY A 142 3.15 -19.22 -2.79
N ARG A 143 3.87 -19.99 -3.61
CA ARG A 143 5.11 -20.68 -3.21
C ARG A 143 6.12 -20.52 -4.35
N PRO A 144 6.62 -19.30 -4.58
CA PRO A 144 7.53 -19.04 -5.68
C PRO A 144 8.84 -19.82 -5.44
N THR A 145 9.41 -20.36 -6.52
CA THR A 145 10.79 -20.87 -6.51
C THR A 145 11.71 -19.79 -7.07
N ALA A 146 12.96 -19.76 -6.59
CA ALA A 146 13.94 -18.76 -7.04
C ALA A 146 14.12 -18.72 -8.57
N SER A 147 14.08 -19.90 -9.21
CA SER A 147 14.20 -20.05 -10.66
C SER A 147 12.99 -19.57 -11.47
N ALA A 148 11.84 -19.35 -10.83
CA ALA A 148 10.59 -18.95 -11.47
C ALA A 148 10.19 -17.49 -11.17
N LEU A 149 11.05 -16.74 -10.49
CA LEU A 149 10.81 -15.32 -10.22
C LEU A 149 10.85 -14.52 -11.52
N SER A 150 9.85 -13.65 -11.69
CA SER A 150 9.95 -12.58 -12.69
C SER A 150 11.01 -11.55 -12.29
N GLU A 151 11.49 -10.76 -13.25
CA GLU A 151 12.41 -9.65 -12.97
C GLU A 151 11.86 -8.68 -11.92
N LEU A 152 10.54 -8.42 -11.98
CA LEU A 152 9.85 -7.56 -11.02
C LEU A 152 9.93 -8.14 -9.60
N GLN A 153 9.56 -9.41 -9.43
CA GLN A 153 9.62 -10.11 -8.15
C GLN A 153 11.05 -10.17 -7.60
N GLN A 154 12.03 -10.47 -8.46
CA GLN A 154 13.43 -10.49 -8.09
C GLN A 154 13.89 -9.11 -7.60
N SER A 155 13.51 -8.03 -8.27
CA SER A 155 13.87 -6.66 -7.85
C SER A 155 13.36 -6.30 -6.46
N VAL A 156 12.13 -6.72 -6.12
CA VAL A 156 11.52 -6.50 -4.79
C VAL A 156 12.27 -7.27 -3.71
N LEU A 157 12.60 -8.55 -3.95
CA LEU A 157 13.33 -9.36 -2.97
C LEU A 157 14.77 -8.87 -2.79
N VAL A 158 15.44 -8.43 -3.86
CA VAL A 158 16.77 -7.82 -3.77
C VAL A 158 16.70 -6.54 -2.94
N ALA A 159 15.75 -5.64 -3.21
CA ALA A 159 15.55 -4.43 -2.40
C ALA A 159 15.32 -4.77 -0.92
N LEU A 160 14.49 -5.78 -0.63
CA LEU A 160 14.22 -6.27 0.71
C LEU A 160 15.46 -6.79 1.44
N THR A 161 16.27 -7.61 0.78
CA THR A 161 17.52 -8.11 1.40
C THR A 161 18.56 -7.01 1.65
N GLY A 162 18.50 -5.91 0.90
CA GLY A 162 19.39 -4.75 1.05
C GLY A 162 18.99 -3.78 2.17
N ASP A 163 17.85 -3.99 2.84
CA ASP A 163 17.33 -3.09 3.86
C ASP A 163 17.19 -3.75 5.25
N ASP A 164 18.21 -3.60 6.08
CA ASP A 164 18.28 -4.06 7.46
C ASP A 164 17.11 -3.56 8.33
N ALA A 165 16.61 -2.35 8.05
CA ALA A 165 15.59 -1.72 8.90
C ALA A 165 14.25 -2.45 8.82
N VAL A 166 13.83 -2.88 7.62
CA VAL A 166 12.60 -3.66 7.43
C VAL A 166 12.66 -4.99 8.19
N TRP A 167 13.80 -5.66 8.22
CA TRP A 167 13.96 -6.92 8.97
C TRP A 167 13.99 -6.74 10.48
N THR A 168 14.44 -5.58 10.96
CA THR A 168 14.67 -5.34 12.39
C THR A 168 13.46 -4.67 13.06
N PHE A 169 12.80 -3.75 12.36
CA PHE A 169 11.82 -2.84 12.96
C PHE A 169 10.40 -3.01 12.38
N CYS A 170 10.25 -3.53 11.17
CA CYS A 170 8.94 -3.68 10.56
C CYS A 170 8.30 -5.02 10.98
N MET A 171 7.58 -5.00 12.09
CA MET A 171 6.89 -6.18 12.67
C MET A 171 6.02 -6.97 11.67
N PRO A 172 5.29 -6.33 10.73
CA PRO A 172 4.48 -7.07 9.74
C PRO A 172 5.27 -7.86 8.69
N THR A 173 6.57 -7.63 8.53
CA THR A 173 7.38 -8.22 7.44
C THR A 173 7.35 -9.74 7.46
N ALA A 174 7.70 -10.36 8.60
CA ALA A 174 7.79 -11.82 8.68
C ALA A 174 6.42 -12.51 8.44
N PRO A 175 5.31 -12.09 9.08
CA PRO A 175 3.98 -12.61 8.75
C PRO A 175 3.61 -12.44 7.27
N LEU A 176 3.91 -11.28 6.67
CA LEU A 176 3.60 -11.00 5.26
C LEU A 176 4.33 -11.98 4.32
N LEU A 177 5.62 -12.20 4.56
CA LEU A 177 6.45 -13.13 3.77
C LEU A 177 5.99 -14.58 3.95
N ALA A 178 5.69 -14.99 5.18
CA ALA A 178 5.18 -16.33 5.47
C ALA A 178 3.88 -16.61 4.69
N ALA A 179 2.95 -15.66 4.67
CA ALA A 179 1.68 -15.77 3.93
C ALA A 179 1.88 -15.92 2.41
N ARG A 180 3.06 -15.55 1.88
CA ARG A 180 3.43 -15.60 0.46
C ARG A 180 4.38 -16.75 0.14
N GLY A 181 4.60 -17.66 1.09
CA GLY A 181 5.51 -18.79 0.94
C GLY A 181 6.97 -18.38 0.77
N LEU A 182 7.34 -17.19 1.24
CA LEU A 182 8.69 -16.65 1.17
C LEU A 182 9.44 -16.85 2.50
N PRO A 183 10.78 -16.90 2.48
CA PRO A 183 11.58 -16.94 3.70
C PRO A 183 11.29 -15.74 4.62
N THR A 184 11.16 -16.01 5.92
CA THR A 184 10.79 -15.01 6.94
C THR A 184 11.98 -14.33 7.60
N THR A 185 13.20 -14.71 7.21
CA THR A 185 14.45 -14.12 7.72
C THR A 185 15.30 -13.60 6.57
N ARG A 186 16.11 -12.57 6.84
CA ARG A 186 17.00 -11.98 5.85
C ARG A 186 17.97 -13.01 5.25
N HIS A 187 18.60 -13.80 6.12
CA HIS A 187 19.52 -14.85 5.70
C HIS A 187 18.81 -15.91 4.85
N GLY A 188 17.60 -16.32 5.25
CA GLY A 188 16.80 -17.25 4.46
C GLY A 188 16.44 -16.69 3.08
N MET A 189 16.13 -15.39 3.00
CA MET A 189 15.83 -14.72 1.74
C MET A 189 17.06 -14.63 0.83
N GLN A 190 18.24 -14.34 1.40
CA GLN A 190 19.51 -14.35 0.65
C GLN A 190 19.81 -15.74 0.09
N ALA A 191 19.74 -16.78 0.93
CA ALA A 191 19.95 -18.16 0.49
C ALA A 191 18.95 -18.59 -0.60
N PHE A 192 17.69 -18.16 -0.48
CA PHE A 192 16.67 -18.38 -1.50
C PHE A 192 17.04 -17.73 -2.83
N LEU A 193 17.46 -16.45 -2.83
CA LEU A 193 17.88 -15.74 -4.04
C LEU A 193 19.15 -16.33 -4.68
N ASP A 194 20.08 -16.83 -3.87
CA ASP A 194 21.30 -17.49 -4.34
C ASP A 194 21.06 -18.91 -4.87
N GLY A 195 19.82 -19.43 -4.77
CA GLY A 195 19.48 -20.80 -5.17
C GLY A 195 20.05 -21.88 -4.23
N THR A 196 20.42 -21.50 -3.01
CA THR A 196 21.01 -22.39 -1.99
C THR A 196 20.01 -22.79 -0.90
N GLY A 197 18.82 -22.18 -0.86
CA GLY A 197 17.72 -22.53 0.03
C GLY A 197 16.71 -23.46 -0.65
N GLY A 198 16.78 -24.76 -0.34
CA GLY A 198 15.78 -25.78 -0.69
C GLY A 198 14.97 -26.21 0.53
#